data_AF-A0A925SY73-F1
#
_entry.id   AF-A0A925SY73-F1
#
_cell.length_a   1.000
_cell.length_b   1.000
_cell.length_c   1.000
_cell.angle_alpha   90.00
_cell.angle_beta   90.00
_cell.angle_gamma   90.00
#
_symmetry.space_group_name_H-M   'P 1'
#
loop_
_entity.id
_entity.type
_entity.pdbx_description
1 polymer ?
#
loop_
_entity_poly.entity_id
_entity_poly.type
_entity_poly.pdbx_seq_one_letter_code
_entity_poly.pdbx_strand_id
1 'polypeptide(L)'
;MSTAAIKRASALFTLVACLAAGSAVAQVGPIQPVLVLEDGKNETSHKRPDLPENYSIPLDVFVGADGVVTNAVVTESSTNLVADQLAAQVMREKKFLPALDANGKPTPGMS
;
A
#
# COMPACT_ATOMS: atom_id res chain seq x y z
N MET A 1 -0.27 62.93 15.82
CA MET A 1 -0.75 61.54 15.77
C MET A 1 0.45 60.63 15.54
N SER A 2 0.79 59.79 16.51
CA SER A 2 2.01 58.95 16.47
C SER A 2 1.79 57.74 15.58
N THR A 3 2.62 57.60 14.54
CA THR A 3 2.66 56.51 13.54
C THR A 3 2.83 55.11 14.14
N ALA A 4 3.17 55.00 15.42
CA ALA A 4 3.29 53.74 16.14
C ALA A 4 1.92 53.13 16.54
N ALA A 5 0.89 53.95 16.77
CA ALA A 5 -0.42 53.47 17.21
C ALA A 5 -1.19 52.76 16.07
N ILE A 6 -1.03 53.24 14.84
CA ILE A 6 -1.72 52.71 13.65
C ILE A 6 -1.19 51.31 13.29
N LYS A 7 0.13 51.08 13.41
CA LYS A 7 0.74 49.77 13.11
C LYS A 7 0.31 48.67 14.08
N ARG A 8 0.09 49.02 15.36
CA ARG A 8 -0.33 48.06 16.41
C ARG A 8 -1.79 47.65 16.25
N ALA A 9 -2.66 48.56 15.78
CA ALA A 9 -4.06 48.26 15.53
C ALA A 9 -4.25 47.31 14.34
N SER A 10 -3.47 47.47 13.25
CA SER A 10 -3.53 46.56 12.11
C SER A 10 -3.08 45.14 12.45
N ALA A 11 -2.03 44.98 13.28
CA ALA A 11 -1.53 43.66 13.64
C ALA A 11 -2.55 42.84 14.47
N LEU A 12 -3.31 43.50 15.35
CA LEU A 12 -4.36 42.83 16.14
C LEU A 12 -5.53 42.37 15.27
N PHE A 13 -5.90 43.16 14.26
CA PHE A 13 -7.03 42.83 13.38
C PHE A 13 -6.73 41.61 12.49
N THR A 14 -5.49 41.48 12.01
CA THR A 14 -5.08 40.32 11.22
C THR A 14 -5.03 39.04 12.04
N LEU A 15 -4.62 39.12 13.32
CA LEU A 15 -4.57 37.96 14.22
C LEU A 15 -5.98 37.41 14.52
N VAL A 16 -6.96 38.30 14.71
CA VAL A 16 -8.37 37.91 14.97
C VAL A 16 -9.01 37.29 13.72
N ALA A 17 -8.68 37.77 12.52
CA ALA A 17 -9.22 37.21 11.27
C ALA A 17 -8.76 35.76 11.01
N CYS A 18 -7.54 35.39 11.42
CA CYS A 18 -7.05 34.01 11.27
C CYS A 18 -7.70 33.02 12.25
N LEU A 19 -8.16 33.48 13.43
CA LEU A 19 -8.82 32.60 14.42
C LEU A 19 -10.27 32.25 14.05
N ALA A 20 -10.89 32.99 13.11
CA ALA A 20 -12.26 32.74 12.66
C ALA A 20 -12.34 31.77 11.46
N ALA A 21 -11.20 31.34 10.90
CA ALA A 21 -11.16 30.29 9.90
C ALA A 21 -11.41 28.94 10.60
N GLY A 22 -12.68 28.58 10.73
CA GLY A 22 -13.11 27.29 11.24
C GLY A 22 -12.32 26.15 10.58
N SER A 23 -12.02 25.13 11.37
CA SER A 23 -11.25 23.96 10.95
C SER A 23 -11.77 23.45 9.61
N ALA A 24 -10.94 23.50 8.57
CA ALA A 24 -11.23 22.83 7.32
C ALA A 24 -11.36 21.35 7.62
N VAL A 25 -12.60 20.87 7.72
CA VAL A 25 -12.89 19.44 7.80
C VAL A 25 -12.50 18.85 6.45
N ALA A 26 -11.28 18.34 6.34
CA ALA A 26 -10.90 17.50 5.21
C ALA A 26 -11.84 16.29 5.24
N GLN A 27 -12.81 16.27 4.33
CA GLN A 27 -13.72 15.14 4.18
C GLN A 27 -12.90 14.01 3.55
N VAL A 28 -12.27 13.20 4.40
CA VAL A 28 -11.55 12.01 4.00
C VAL A 28 -12.60 10.95 3.65
N GLY A 29 -12.94 10.86 2.36
CA GLY A 29 -13.61 9.68 1.81
C GLY A 29 -12.74 8.43 2.00
N PRO A 30 -13.27 7.21 1.77
CA PRO A 30 -12.47 5.99 1.90
C PRO A 30 -11.21 6.09 1.03
N ILE A 31 -10.05 6.25 1.68
CA ILE A 31 -8.76 6.27 1.00
C ILE A 31 -8.53 4.84 0.51
N GLN A 32 -8.66 4.63 -0.79
CA GLN A 32 -8.11 3.42 -1.41
C GLN A 32 -6.60 3.64 -1.52
N PRO A 33 -5.75 2.83 -0.86
CA PRO A 33 -4.31 2.95 -1.04
C PRO A 33 -3.98 2.60 -2.48
N VAL A 34 -3.59 3.58 -3.27
CA VAL A 34 -2.98 3.36 -4.58
C VAL A 34 -1.51 3.06 -4.30
N LEU A 35 -1.09 1.82 -4.56
CA LEU A 35 0.32 1.45 -4.54
C LEU A 35 1.01 2.16 -5.72
N VAL A 36 1.67 3.27 -5.43
CA VAL A 36 2.54 3.96 -6.37
C VAL A 36 3.93 3.33 -6.23
N LEU A 37 4.37 2.60 -7.26
CA LEU A 37 5.74 2.07 -7.31
C LEU A 37 6.75 3.23 -7.29
N GLU A 38 7.97 2.98 -6.81
CA GLU A 38 9.01 4.02 -6.63
C GLU A 38 9.34 4.81 -7.91
N ASP A 39 8.98 4.28 -9.09
CA ASP A 39 9.16 4.92 -10.39
C ASP A 39 7.97 5.80 -10.83
N GLY A 40 6.98 6.01 -9.96
CA GLY A 40 5.81 6.84 -10.22
C GLY A 40 4.80 6.23 -11.20
N LYS A 41 4.97 4.96 -11.57
CA LYS A 41 4.03 4.26 -12.44
C LYS A 41 2.91 3.64 -11.62
N ASN A 42 1.69 3.72 -12.16
CA ASN A 42 0.57 2.93 -11.66
C ASN A 42 0.89 1.44 -11.82
N GLU A 43 0.37 0.61 -10.90
CA GLU A 43 0.43 -0.85 -11.01
C GLU A 43 0.14 -1.29 -12.46
N THR A 44 1.07 -2.07 -13.01
CA THR A 44 0.94 -2.61 -14.35
C THR A 44 -0.19 -3.63 -14.36
N SER A 45 -1.01 -3.63 -15.42
CA SER A 45 -2.07 -4.62 -15.62
C SER A 45 -1.52 -6.04 -15.40
N HIS A 46 -1.88 -6.64 -14.27
CA HIS A 46 -1.44 -7.98 -13.94
C HIS A 46 -2.23 -8.97 -14.77
N LYS A 47 -1.54 -9.92 -15.42
CA LYS A 47 -2.17 -11.04 -16.14
C LYS A 47 -2.91 -11.91 -15.12
N ARG A 48 -4.16 -11.56 -14.84
CA ARG A 48 -5.04 -12.30 -13.95
C ARG A 48 -5.53 -13.55 -14.68
N PRO A 49 -5.52 -14.72 -14.02
CA PRO A 49 -6.14 -15.91 -14.61
C PRO A 49 -7.64 -15.70 -14.81
N ASP A 50 -8.15 -16.17 -15.94
CA ASP A 50 -9.57 -16.07 -16.28
C ASP A 50 -10.35 -17.17 -15.56
N LEU A 51 -11.15 -16.76 -14.56
CA LEU A 51 -12.05 -17.61 -13.80
C LEU A 51 -13.45 -17.01 -13.88
N PRO A 52 -14.51 -17.85 -13.88
CA PRO A 52 -15.89 -17.39 -14.05
C PRO A 52 -16.35 -16.45 -12.92
N GLU A 53 -15.69 -16.51 -11.76
CA GLU A 53 -16.01 -15.74 -10.57
C GLU A 53 -14.73 -15.18 -9.94
N ASN A 54 -14.91 -14.20 -9.04
CA ASN A 54 -13.82 -13.64 -8.25
C ASN A 54 -13.59 -14.49 -6.98
N TYR A 55 -12.37 -15.00 -6.81
CA TYR A 55 -11.94 -15.70 -5.60
C TYR A 55 -10.89 -14.88 -4.84
N SER A 56 -10.96 -14.93 -3.51
CA SER A 56 -9.89 -14.49 -2.61
C SER A 56 -9.33 -15.75 -1.95
N ILE A 57 -8.06 -16.03 -2.18
CA ILE A 57 -7.40 -17.28 -1.76
C ILE A 57 -6.17 -16.86 -0.96
N PRO A 58 -6.15 -17.06 0.37
CA PRO A 58 -4.96 -16.79 1.16
C PRO A 58 -3.91 -17.88 0.92
N LEU A 59 -2.65 -17.46 0.75
CA LEU A 59 -1.51 -18.35 0.54
C LEU A 59 -0.37 -17.99 1.48
N ASP A 60 0.30 -19.02 2.01
CA ASP A 60 1.63 -18.91 2.58
C ASP A 60 2.65 -19.14 1.47
N VAL A 61 3.60 -18.21 1.32
CA VAL A 61 4.60 -18.26 0.24
C VAL A 61 6.01 -18.34 0.83
N PHE A 62 6.77 -19.35 0.40
CA PHE A 62 8.17 -19.52 0.78
C PHE A 62 9.06 -19.01 -0.33
N VAL A 63 9.87 -18.00 -0.03
CA VAL A 63 10.75 -17.32 -0.98
C VAL A 63 12.20 -17.66 -0.65
N GLY A 64 12.95 -18.13 -1.65
CA GLY A 64 14.38 -18.39 -1.54
C GLY A 64 15.20 -17.10 -1.45
N ALA A 65 16.48 -17.21 -1.07
CA ALA A 65 17.40 -16.07 -1.02
C ALA A 65 17.65 -15.42 -2.40
N ASP A 66 17.32 -16.10 -3.49
CA ASP A 66 17.36 -15.61 -4.87
C ASP A 66 16.06 -14.89 -5.29
N GLY A 67 15.08 -14.82 -4.40
CA GLY A 67 13.75 -14.23 -4.63
C GLY A 67 12.77 -15.16 -5.32
N VAL A 68 13.15 -16.41 -5.63
CA VAL A 68 12.27 -17.38 -6.30
C VAL A 68 11.35 -18.03 -5.28
N VAL A 69 10.07 -18.19 -5.63
CA VAL A 69 9.13 -18.95 -4.81
C VAL A 69 9.50 -20.43 -4.85
N THR A 70 9.89 -20.97 -3.70
CA THR A 70 10.23 -22.39 -3.54
C THR A 70 9.00 -23.22 -3.17
N ASN A 71 8.03 -22.61 -2.49
CA ASN A 71 6.75 -23.25 -2.16
C ASN A 71 5.64 -22.20 -2.03
N ALA A 72 4.41 -22.60 -2.35
CA ALA A 72 3.20 -21.80 -2.16
C ALA A 72 2.07 -22.75 -1.74
N VAL A 73 1.45 -22.45 -0.60
CA VAL A 73 0.46 -23.31 0.06
C VAL A 73 -0.80 -22.49 0.30
N VAL A 74 -1.95 -23.01 -0.14
CA VAL A 74 -3.26 -22.42 0.19
C VAL A 74 -3.56 -22.72 1.65
N THR A 75 -3.73 -21.69 2.46
CA THR A 75 -3.97 -21.82 3.91
C THR A 75 -5.45 -22.00 4.24
N GLU A 76 -6.32 -21.45 3.39
CA GLU A 76 -7.77 -21.59 3.48
C GLU A 76 -8.35 -21.80 2.08
N SER A 77 -9.14 -22.86 1.90
CA SER A 77 -9.74 -23.18 0.60
C SER A 77 -10.86 -22.21 0.25
N SER A 78 -10.93 -21.78 -1.02
CA SER A 78 -12.04 -20.97 -1.53
C SER A 78 -13.31 -21.77 -1.83
N THR A 79 -13.35 -23.07 -1.50
CA THR A 79 -14.36 -24.06 -1.93
C THR A 79 -14.38 -24.33 -3.44
N ASN A 80 -13.50 -23.67 -4.21
CA ASN A 80 -13.25 -23.98 -5.61
C ASN A 80 -11.82 -24.52 -5.77
N LEU A 81 -11.70 -25.83 -5.91
CA LEU A 81 -10.41 -26.52 -6.04
C LEU A 81 -9.58 -26.02 -7.23
N VAL A 82 -10.22 -25.69 -8.36
CA VAL A 82 -9.53 -25.22 -9.56
C VAL A 82 -8.93 -23.84 -9.31
N ALA A 83 -9.67 -22.96 -8.63
CA ALA A 83 -9.18 -21.64 -8.26
C ALA A 83 -8.00 -21.73 -7.28
N ASP A 84 -8.12 -22.57 -6.24
CA ASP A 84 -7.06 -22.80 -5.25
C ASP A 84 -5.76 -23.30 -5.90
N GLN A 85 -5.87 -24.29 -6.80
CA GLN A 85 -4.72 -24.85 -7.52
C GLN A 85 -4.07 -23.82 -8.45
N LEU A 86 -4.89 -23.07 -9.18
CA LEU A 86 -4.40 -22.05 -10.11
C LEU A 86 -3.71 -20.90 -9.38
N ALA A 87 -4.26 -20.45 -8.25
CA ALA A 87 -3.62 -19.42 -7.42
C ALA A 87 -2.24 -19.88 -6.93
N ALA A 88 -2.13 -21.09 -6.41
CA ALA A 88 -0.85 -21.64 -5.97
C ALA A 88 0.15 -21.79 -7.13
N GLN A 89 -0.30 -22.23 -8.31
CA GLN A 89 0.57 -22.33 -9.49
C GLN A 89 1.08 -20.96 -9.94
N VAL A 90 0.18 -19.99 -10.12
CA VAL A 90 0.53 -18.64 -10.56
C VAL A 90 1.49 -17.97 -9.58
N MET A 91 1.32 -18.21 -8.28
CA MET A 91 2.21 -17.69 -7.26
C MET A 91 3.63 -18.27 -7.39
N ARG A 92 3.79 -19.56 -7.72
CA ARG A 92 5.11 -20.18 -7.93
C ARG A 92 5.88 -19.61 -9.12
N GLU A 93 5.18 -19.02 -10.08
CA GLU A 93 5.80 -18.36 -11.24
C GLU A 93 6.27 -16.93 -10.94
N LYS A 94 5.95 -16.40 -9.75
CA LYS A 94 6.36 -15.05 -9.34
C LYS A 94 7.77 -15.04 -8.76
N LYS A 95 8.34 -13.84 -8.75
CA LYS A 95 9.59 -13.52 -8.09
C LYS A 95 9.35 -12.38 -7.09
N PHE A 96 9.91 -12.52 -5.91
CA PHE A 96 9.78 -11.58 -4.81
C PHE A 96 11.15 -11.05 -4.40
N LEU A 97 11.16 -9.97 -3.63
CA LEU A 97 12.35 -9.58 -2.89
C LEU A 97 12.54 -10.59 -1.75
N PRO A 98 13.73 -11.18 -1.60
CA PRO A 98 14.02 -12.10 -0.50
C PRO A 98 14.00 -11.35 0.83
N ALA A 99 13.77 -12.09 1.92
CA ALA A 99 14.00 -11.56 3.25
C ALA A 99 15.48 -11.18 3.42
N LEU A 100 15.77 -10.23 4.31
CA LEU A 100 17.15 -9.81 4.60
C LEU A 100 17.52 -10.21 6.04
N ASP A 101 18.76 -10.67 6.23
CA ASP A 101 19.33 -10.91 7.54
C ASP A 101 19.72 -9.59 8.24
N ALA A 102 20.25 -9.68 9.46
CA ALA A 102 20.69 -8.51 10.25
C ALA A 102 21.80 -7.68 9.58
N ASN A 103 22.48 -8.22 8.57
CA ASN A 103 23.54 -7.57 7.81
C ASN A 103 23.06 -7.07 6.45
N GLY A 104 21.75 -7.17 6.16
CA GLY A 104 21.16 -6.78 4.88
C GLY A 104 21.40 -7.79 3.75
N LYS A 105 21.81 -9.03 4.06
CA LYS A 105 22.03 -10.08 3.06
C LYS A 105 20.75 -10.88 2.80
N PRO A 106 20.45 -11.24 1.55
CA PRO A 106 19.33 -12.10 1.22
C PRO A 106 19.34 -13.43 1.98
N THR A 107 18.20 -13.80 2.55
CA THR A 107 17.95 -15.06 3.25
C THR A 107 16.58 -15.62 2.82
N PRO A 108 16.37 -16.95 2.84
CA PRO A 108 15.05 -17.51 2.65
C PRO A 108 14.08 -17.02 3.72
N GLY A 109 12.80 -16.89 3.36
CA GLY A 109 11.76 -16.42 4.27
C GLY A 109 10.36 -16.85 3.83
N MET A 110 9.40 -16.66 4.74
CA MET A 110 7.98 -16.85 4.48
C MET A 110 7.31 -15.48 4.40
N SER A 111 6.41 -15.30 3.44
CA SER A 111 5.58 -14.11 3.24
C SER A 111 4.11 -14.44 3.31
#